data_AF-A0A846W2D0-F1
#
_entry.id   AF-A0A846W2D0-F1
#
_cell.length_a   1.000
_cell.length_b   1.000
_cell.length_c   1.000
_cell.angle_alpha   90.00
_cell.angle_beta   90.00
_cell.angle_gamma   90.00
#
_symmetry.space_group_name_H-M   'P 1'
#
loop_
_entity.id
_entity.type
_entity.pdbx_description
1 polymer ?
#
loop_
_entity_poly.entity_id
_entity_poly.type
_entity_poly.pdbx_seq_one_letter_code
_entity_poly.pdbx_strand_id
1 'polypeptide(L)'
;MTNPWQWTGSNPYYSTAFQILDLDPTAGPSVARARIAARRKRIAFDPGRFPLFGAVLTVAQVNAADEQLGSPETRLTAELLTHRPVPAESEVAELAELQQLADELDAAVARDAEAAAEAVPGVVPGLNYQVLPKLLPPALGPELHALR
;
A
#
# COMPACT_ATOMS: atom_id res chain seq x y z
N MET A 1 -2.31 42.99 -7.45
CA MET A 1 -1.47 41.90 -7.99
C MET A 1 -2.08 40.60 -7.50
N THR A 2 -2.65 39.79 -8.41
CA THR A 2 -3.32 38.52 -8.07
C THR A 2 -2.26 37.43 -7.95
N ASN A 3 -2.30 36.65 -6.86
CA ASN A 3 -1.32 35.60 -6.63
C ASN A 3 -1.49 34.50 -7.70
N PRO A 4 -0.47 34.19 -8.53
CA PRO A 4 -0.59 33.21 -9.61
C PRO A 4 -0.75 31.76 -9.12
N TRP A 5 -0.50 31.51 -7.84
CA TRP A 5 -0.69 30.21 -7.18
C TRP A 5 -2.02 30.12 -6.43
N GLN A 6 -2.88 31.12 -6.58
CA GLN A 6 -4.18 31.17 -5.93
C GLN A 6 -5.18 30.32 -6.71
N TRP A 7 -5.51 29.15 -6.15
CA TRP A 7 -6.51 28.26 -6.70
C TRP A 7 -7.89 28.93 -6.68
N THR A 8 -8.57 28.97 -7.83
CA THR A 8 -9.98 29.37 -7.93
C THR A 8 -10.84 28.17 -7.57
N GLY A 9 -11.27 28.08 -6.31
CA GLY A 9 -12.07 26.96 -5.78
C GLY A 9 -11.38 26.26 -4.61
N SER A 10 -11.55 24.94 -4.49
CA SER A 10 -10.87 24.14 -3.47
C SER A 10 -9.46 23.77 -3.93
N ASN A 11 -8.47 23.92 -3.05
CA ASN A 11 -7.09 23.55 -3.36
C ASN A 11 -6.98 22.01 -3.44
N PRO A 12 -6.50 21.42 -4.55
CA PRO A 12 -6.42 19.97 -4.74
C PRO A 12 -5.52 19.26 -3.72
N TYR A 13 -4.60 19.99 -3.08
CA TYR A 13 -3.75 19.48 -2.01
C TYR A 13 -4.38 19.58 -0.61
N TYR A 14 -5.59 20.14 -0.47
CA TYR A 14 -6.26 20.40 0.81
C TYR A 14 -7.67 19.76 0.88
N SER A 15 -7.90 18.62 0.25
CA SER A 15 -9.16 17.88 0.43
C SER A 15 -9.02 16.40 0.12
N THR A 16 -7.83 15.82 0.33
CA THR A 16 -7.69 14.37 0.17
C THR A 16 -8.49 13.64 1.24
N ALA A 17 -8.93 12.41 0.95
CA ALA A 17 -9.70 11.61 1.90
C ALA A 17 -8.98 11.49 3.26
N PHE A 18 -7.64 11.37 3.24
CA PHE A 18 -6.80 11.38 4.43
C PHE A 18 -6.92 12.67 5.26
N GLN A 19 -6.91 13.84 4.63
CA GLN A 19 -7.05 15.13 5.33
C GLN A 19 -8.47 15.35 5.85
N ILE A 20 -9.49 14.96 5.08
CA ILE A 20 -10.90 15.03 5.49
C ILE A 20 -11.13 14.19 6.75
N LEU A 21 -10.53 13.01 6.79
CA LEU A 21 -10.66 12.05 7.89
C LEU A 21 -9.65 12.28 9.02
N ASP A 22 -8.72 13.22 8.88
CA ASP A 22 -7.61 13.44 9.82
C ASP A 22 -6.85 12.12 10.10
N LEU A 23 -6.49 11.45 9.00
CA LEU A 23 -5.88 10.14 8.95
C LEU A 23 -4.49 10.24 8.32
N ASP A 24 -3.52 9.57 8.93
CA ASP A 24 -2.20 9.35 8.34
C ASP A 24 -2.31 8.37 7.17
N PRO A 25 -1.76 8.68 5.97
CA PRO A 25 -1.72 7.75 4.84
C PRO A 25 -1.22 6.35 5.19
N THR A 26 -0.25 6.24 6.11
CA THR A 26 0.32 4.95 6.51
C THR A 26 -0.49 4.23 7.60
N ALA A 27 -1.61 4.80 8.06
CA ALA A 27 -2.40 4.23 9.14
C ALA A 27 -3.10 2.93 8.74
N GLY A 28 -3.00 1.91 9.59
CA GLY A 28 -3.68 0.63 9.38
C GLY A 28 -5.22 0.73 9.38
N PRO A 29 -5.93 -0.30 8.86
CA PRO A 29 -7.39 -0.27 8.68
C PRO A 29 -8.19 -0.07 9.97
N SER A 30 -7.72 -0.62 11.09
CA SER A 30 -8.37 -0.48 12.40
C SER A 30 -8.31 0.95 12.93
N VAL A 31 -7.16 1.61 12.77
CA VAL A 31 -6.95 3.02 13.12
C VAL A 31 -7.83 3.92 12.25
N ALA A 32 -7.91 3.63 10.96
CA ALA A 32 -8.78 4.35 10.02
C ALA A 32 -10.24 4.30 10.46
N ARG A 33 -10.79 3.11 10.74
CA ARG A 33 -12.18 2.95 11.22
C ARG A 33 -12.45 3.73 12.50
N ALA A 34 -11.54 3.67 13.47
CA ALA A 34 -11.67 4.40 14.73
C ALA A 34 -11.69 5.92 14.50
N ARG A 35 -10.82 6.42 13.62
CA ARG A 35 -10.76 7.85 13.24
C ARG A 35 -12.02 8.32 12.54
N ILE A 36 -12.52 7.54 11.57
CA ILE A 36 -13.77 7.85 10.85
C ILE A 36 -14.94 7.93 11.84
N ALA A 37 -15.07 6.97 12.74
CA ALA A 37 -16.13 6.97 13.75
C ALA A 37 -16.05 8.19 14.67
N ALA A 38 -14.84 8.54 15.15
CA ALA A 38 -14.62 9.72 15.97
C ALA A 38 -14.94 11.02 15.22
N ARG A 39 -14.57 11.12 13.94
CA ARG A 39 -14.83 12.27 13.08
C ARG A 39 -16.34 12.46 12.85
N ARG A 40 -17.06 11.38 12.50
CA ARG A 40 -18.52 11.39 12.37
C ARG A 40 -19.19 11.89 13.65
N LYS A 41 -18.76 11.39 14.82
CA LYS A 41 -19.31 11.82 16.12
C LYS A 41 -19.10 13.31 16.39
N ARG A 42 -17.92 13.85 16.05
CA ARG A 42 -17.60 15.29 16.25
C ARG A 42 -18.45 16.20 15.37
N ILE A 43 -18.59 15.86 14.09
CA ILE A 43 -19.40 16.63 13.13
C ILE A 43 -20.89 16.56 13.48
N ALA A 44 -21.38 15.40 13.91
CA ALA A 44 -22.76 15.25 14.34
C ALA A 44 -23.08 16.05 15.60
N PHE A 45 -22.10 16.27 16.49
CA PHE A 45 -22.27 17.04 17.71
C PHE A 45 -22.27 18.55 17.45
N ASP A 46 -21.22 19.06 16.80
CA ASP A 46 -21.10 20.48 16.47
C ASP A 46 -20.14 20.65 15.28
N PRO A 47 -20.67 20.77 14.05
CA PRO A 47 -19.84 20.87 12.86
C PRO A 47 -19.13 22.23 12.78
N GLY A 48 -19.68 23.29 13.37
CA GLY A 48 -19.10 24.64 13.37
C GLY A 48 -17.84 24.76 14.22
N ARG A 49 -17.71 23.91 15.26
CA ARG A 49 -16.53 23.84 16.13
C ARG A 49 -15.32 23.19 15.47
N PHE A 50 -15.51 22.39 14.43
CA PHE A 50 -14.44 21.63 13.77
C PHE A 50 -14.34 21.95 12.27
N PRO A 51 -14.06 23.22 11.90
CA PRO A 51 -13.88 23.56 10.49
C PRO A 51 -12.62 22.89 9.95
N LEU A 52 -12.70 22.44 8.70
CA LEU A 52 -11.58 21.94 7.93
C LEU A 52 -11.22 22.99 6.88
N PHE A 53 -10.00 23.52 6.92
CA PHE A 53 -9.53 24.58 6.02
C PHE A 53 -10.46 25.80 5.95
N GLY A 54 -11.06 26.18 7.09
CA GLY A 54 -11.97 27.31 7.21
C GLY A 54 -13.40 27.04 6.74
N ALA A 55 -13.72 25.83 6.27
CA ALA A 55 -15.07 25.42 5.89
C ALA A 55 -15.67 24.42 6.90
N VAL A 56 -16.97 24.50 7.10
CA VAL A 56 -17.69 23.53 7.94
C VAL A 56 -17.72 22.18 7.23
N LEU A 57 -17.16 21.16 7.88
CA LEU A 57 -17.12 19.80 7.34
C LEU A 57 -18.48 19.13 7.48
N THR A 58 -18.99 18.54 6.40
CA THR A 58 -20.29 17.87 6.37
C THR A 58 -20.16 16.36 6.54
N VAL A 59 -21.24 15.70 6.98
CA VAL A 59 -21.31 14.24 7.06
C VAL A 59 -21.16 13.60 5.68
N ALA A 60 -21.72 14.22 4.63
CA ALA A 60 -21.59 13.74 3.26
C ALA A 60 -20.13 13.69 2.80
N GLN A 61 -19.33 14.72 3.12
CA GLN A 61 -17.89 14.74 2.81
C GLN A 61 -17.12 13.65 3.56
N VAL A 62 -17.47 13.38 4.81
CA VAL A 62 -16.85 12.27 5.56
C VAL A 62 -17.22 10.91 4.99
N ASN A 63 -18.47 10.72 4.55
CA ASN A 63 -18.88 9.46 3.94
C ASN A 63 -18.23 9.25 2.58
N ALA A 64 -18.12 10.29 1.75
CA ALA A 64 -17.40 10.21 0.49
C ALA A 64 -15.91 9.87 0.69
N ALA A 65 -15.28 10.46 1.72
CA ALA A 65 -13.90 10.13 2.06
C ALA A 65 -13.74 8.69 2.60
N ASP A 66 -14.70 8.19 3.38
CA ASP A 66 -14.72 6.80 3.85
C ASP A 66 -14.85 5.82 2.66
N GLU A 67 -15.76 6.10 1.73
CA GLU A 67 -15.93 5.30 0.51
C GLU A 67 -14.66 5.29 -0.34
N GLN A 68 -13.99 6.43 -0.49
CA GLN A 68 -12.74 6.54 -1.23
C GLN A 68 -11.60 5.72 -0.59
N LEU A 69 -11.60 5.48 0.71
CA LEU A 69 -10.61 4.64 1.39
C LEU A 69 -11.09 3.20 1.64
N GLY A 70 -12.31 2.86 1.20
CA GLY A 70 -12.95 1.59 1.50
C GLY A 70 -12.35 0.40 0.77
N SER A 71 -11.84 0.60 -0.45
CA SER A 71 -11.19 -0.45 -1.24
C SER A 71 -9.66 -0.24 -1.30
N PRO A 72 -8.87 -1.32 -1.43
CA PRO A 72 -7.41 -1.20 -1.60
C PRO A 72 -7.00 -0.34 -2.80
N GLU A 73 -7.73 -0.46 -3.92
CA GLU A 73 -7.44 0.28 -5.16
C GLU A 73 -7.68 1.78 -5.01
N THR A 74 -8.83 2.17 -4.45
CA THR A 74 -9.19 3.58 -4.27
C THR A 74 -8.34 4.22 -3.18
N ARG A 75 -7.98 3.44 -2.16
CA ARG A 75 -7.03 3.85 -1.13
C ARG A 75 -5.64 4.11 -1.72
N LEU A 76 -5.09 3.19 -2.50
CA LEU A 76 -3.79 3.36 -3.16
C LEU A 76 -3.81 4.61 -4.06
N THR A 77 -4.89 4.81 -4.82
CA THR A 77 -5.07 6.02 -5.63
C THR A 77 -5.04 7.29 -4.78
N ALA A 78 -5.72 7.29 -3.62
CA ALA A 78 -5.69 8.41 -2.69
C ALA A 78 -4.31 8.64 -2.06
N GLU A 79 -3.54 7.58 -1.80
CA GLU A 79 -2.17 7.66 -1.27
C GLU A 79 -1.24 8.29 -2.31
N LEU A 80 -1.32 7.86 -3.57
CA LEU A 80 -0.52 8.41 -4.67
C LEU A 80 -0.75 9.91 -4.88
N LEU A 81 -1.98 10.40 -4.70
CA LEU A 81 -2.29 11.84 -4.75
C LEU A 81 -1.63 12.65 -3.61
N THR A 82 -1.24 11.98 -2.52
CA THR A 82 -0.56 12.61 -1.38
C THR A 82 0.96 12.44 -1.40
N HIS A 83 1.49 11.55 -2.23
CA HIS A 83 2.92 11.36 -2.38
C HIS A 83 3.56 12.53 -3.15
N ARG A 84 4.66 13.04 -2.61
CA ARG A 84 5.59 13.86 -3.39
C ARG A 84 6.29 12.93 -4.38
N PRO A 85 6.32 13.24 -5.69
CA PRO A 85 7.02 12.41 -6.66
C PRO A 85 8.50 12.29 -6.26
N VAL A 86 9.02 11.07 -6.29
CA VAL A 86 10.44 10.79 -6.12
C VAL A 86 11.15 11.32 -7.38
N PRO A 87 12.34 11.94 -7.26
CA PRO A 87 13.09 12.35 -8.45
C PRO A 87 13.36 11.14 -9.36
N ALA A 88 13.05 11.29 -10.66
CA ALA A 88 13.07 10.24 -11.69
C ALA A 88 14.41 9.47 -11.79
N GLU A 89 15.50 10.04 -11.29
CA GLU A 89 16.82 9.40 -11.29
C GLU A 89 16.89 8.15 -10.39
N SER A 90 16.04 8.05 -9.35
CA SER A 90 15.94 6.86 -8.50
C SER A 90 15.20 5.70 -9.20
N GLU A 91 14.22 6.02 -10.04
CA GLU A 91 13.34 5.04 -10.68
C GLU A 91 14.05 4.26 -11.80
N VAL A 92 15.01 4.87 -12.49
CA VAL A 92 15.74 4.21 -13.58
C VAL A 92 16.66 3.10 -13.07
N ALA A 93 17.29 3.29 -11.91
CA ALA A 93 18.15 2.28 -11.30
C ALA A 93 17.34 1.07 -10.81
N GLU A 94 16.22 1.32 -10.12
CA GLU A 94 15.31 0.27 -9.65
C GLU A 94 14.69 -0.52 -10.82
N LEU A 95 14.31 0.16 -11.91
CA LEU A 95 13.80 -0.52 -13.11
C LEU A 95 14.86 -1.38 -13.79
N ALA A 96 16.12 -0.96 -13.79
CA ALA A 96 17.22 -1.77 -14.31
C ALA A 96 17.47 -3.03 -13.46
N GLU A 97 17.39 -2.90 -12.13
CA GLU A 97 17.48 -4.05 -11.21
C GLU A 97 16.32 -5.03 -11.41
N LEU A 98 15.08 -4.53 -11.56
CA LEU A 98 13.91 -5.37 -11.84
C LEU A 98 14.02 -6.08 -13.19
N GLN A 99 14.54 -5.41 -14.22
CA GLN A 99 14.77 -6.03 -15.51
C GLN A 99 15.82 -7.14 -15.42
N GLN A 100 16.92 -6.91 -14.70
CA GLN A 100 17.95 -7.93 -14.49
C GLN A 100 17.38 -9.16 -13.77
N LEU A 101 16.55 -8.96 -12.73
CA LEU A 101 15.90 -10.07 -12.03
C LEU A 101 14.93 -10.85 -12.93
N ALA A 102 14.21 -10.17 -13.84
CA ALA A 102 13.34 -10.83 -14.81
C ALA A 102 14.16 -11.70 -15.78
N ASP A 103 15.25 -11.16 -16.32
CA ASP A 103 16.14 -11.89 -17.22
C ASP A 103 16.79 -13.11 -16.53
N GLU A 104 17.19 -12.97 -15.27
CA GLU A 104 17.74 -14.06 -14.45
C GLU A 104 16.70 -15.16 -14.19
N LEU A 105 15.44 -14.78 -13.97
CA LEU A 105 14.33 -15.72 -13.80
C LEU A 105 14.05 -16.49 -15.09
N ASP A 106 13.96 -15.80 -16.22
CA ASP A 106 13.75 -16.43 -17.53
C ASP A 106 14.90 -17.38 -17.88
N ALA A 107 16.14 -16.99 -17.59
CA ALA A 107 17.31 -17.86 -17.76
C ALA A 107 17.30 -19.07 -16.81
N ALA A 108 16.75 -18.94 -15.60
CA ALA A 108 16.57 -20.07 -14.68
C ALA A 108 15.48 -21.03 -15.18
N VAL A 109 14.35 -20.50 -15.65
CA VAL A 109 13.25 -21.29 -16.24
C VAL A 109 13.72 -22.03 -17.50
N ALA A 110 14.49 -21.37 -18.36
CA ALA A 110 15.06 -22.01 -19.55
C ALA A 110 16.03 -23.14 -19.20
N ARG A 111 16.93 -22.93 -18.21
CA ARG A 111 17.84 -23.98 -17.72
C ARG A 111 17.10 -25.16 -17.12
N ASP A 112 16.04 -24.92 -16.35
CA ASP A 112 15.22 -25.98 -15.78
C ASP A 112 14.45 -26.75 -16.88
N ALA A 113 14.01 -26.07 -17.94
CA ALA A 113 13.36 -26.70 -19.10
C ALA A 113 14.35 -27.54 -19.93
N GLU A 114 15.59 -27.09 -20.10
CA GLU A 114 16.66 -27.86 -20.76
C GLU A 114 17.06 -29.09 -19.93
N ALA A 115 17.23 -28.93 -18.61
CA ALA A 115 17.49 -30.04 -17.70
C ALA A 115 16.33 -31.05 -17.66
N ALA A 116 15.09 -30.58 -17.84
CA ALA A 116 13.92 -31.43 -17.99
C ALA A 116 13.90 -32.20 -19.32
N ALA A 117 14.40 -31.62 -20.40
CA ALA A 117 14.48 -32.25 -21.71
C ALA A 117 15.60 -33.31 -21.80
N GLU A 118 16.69 -33.13 -21.04
CA GLU A 118 17.78 -34.11 -20.90
C GLU A 118 17.47 -35.22 -19.86
N ALA A 119 16.37 -35.11 -19.12
CA ALA A 119 15.97 -36.10 -18.13
C ALA A 119 15.52 -37.42 -18.81
N VAL A 120 16.06 -38.54 -18.31
CA VAL A 120 15.67 -39.90 -18.71
C VAL A 120 14.17 -40.11 -18.43
N PRO A 121 13.40 -40.75 -19.34
CA PRO A 121 11.96 -40.93 -19.16
C PRO A 121 11.65 -41.62 -17.81
N GLY A 122 10.96 -40.91 -16.92
CA GLY A 122 10.58 -41.41 -15.59
C GLY A 122 11.17 -40.63 -14.40
N VAL A 123 12.11 -39.69 -14.63
CA VAL A 123 12.57 -38.76 -13.59
C VAL A 123 11.86 -37.43 -13.77
N VAL A 124 10.96 -37.10 -12.84
CA VAL A 124 10.23 -35.81 -12.86
C VAL A 124 11.24 -34.68 -12.57
N PRO A 125 11.43 -33.71 -13.48
CA PRO A 125 12.23 -32.53 -13.21
C PRO A 125 11.32 -31.57 -12.42
N GLY A 126 11.27 -31.77 -11.12
CA GLY A 126 10.33 -31.06 -10.27
C GLY A 126 10.84 -30.98 -8.85
N LEU A 127 11.47 -29.85 -8.55
CA LEU A 127 11.96 -29.43 -7.23
C LEU A 127 13.02 -30.36 -6.65
N ASN A 128 14.25 -29.82 -6.48
CA ASN A 128 15.22 -30.47 -5.62
C ASN A 128 14.79 -30.30 -4.15
N TYR A 129 13.99 -31.25 -3.64
CA TYR A 129 13.49 -31.26 -2.27
C TYR A 129 14.60 -31.28 -1.20
N GLN A 130 15.86 -31.52 -1.60
CA GLN A 130 17.02 -31.44 -0.71
C GLN A 130 17.38 -30.00 -0.30
N VAL A 131 16.81 -28.97 -0.95
CA VAL A 131 17.05 -27.55 -0.63
C VAL A 131 16.01 -26.99 0.36
N LEU A 132 14.84 -27.64 0.49
CA LEU A 132 13.78 -27.25 1.44
C LEU A 132 14.24 -27.09 2.90
N PRO A 133 15.15 -27.92 3.45
CA PRO A 133 15.63 -27.77 4.82
C PRO A 133 16.39 -26.45 5.06
N LYS A 134 16.90 -25.80 4.02
CA LYS A 134 17.63 -24.53 4.11
C LYS A 134 16.71 -23.30 4.01
N LEU A 135 15.50 -23.48 3.51
CA LEU A 135 14.50 -22.42 3.33
C LEU A 135 13.45 -22.40 4.44
N LEU A 136 13.38 -23.47 5.24
CA LEU A 136 12.55 -23.51 6.44
C LEU A 136 13.21 -22.67 7.54
N PRO A 137 12.49 -21.70 8.15
CA PRO A 137 12.99 -21.06 9.36
C PRO A 137 13.28 -22.13 10.42
N PRO A 138 14.30 -21.93 11.28
CA PRO A 138 14.62 -22.90 12.32
C PRO A 138 13.36 -23.19 13.13
N ALA A 139 13.08 -24.48 13.37
CA ALA A 139 11.93 -24.91 14.15
C ALA A 139 11.90 -24.09 15.45
N LEU A 140 10.78 -23.37 15.68
CA LEU A 140 10.54 -22.71 16.95
C LEU A 140 10.70 -23.76 18.04
N GLY A 141 11.71 -23.59 18.88
CA GLY A 141 12.04 -24.52 19.95
C GLY A 141 10.88 -24.71 20.93
N PRO A 142 10.98 -25.68 21.85
CA PRO A 142 9.91 -26.06 22.79
C PRO A 142 9.44 -24.96 23.76
N GLU A 143 9.97 -23.74 23.67
CA GLU A 143 9.64 -22.62 24.54
C GLU A 143 8.21 -22.08 24.35
N LEU A 144 7.52 -22.41 23.24
CA LEU A 144 6.12 -22.02 23.03
C LEU A 144 5.09 -22.85 23.80
N HIS A 145 5.50 -23.88 24.55
CA HIS A 145 4.59 -24.62 25.44
C HIS A 145 4.46 -24.03 26.85
N ALA A 146 5.18 -22.95 27.18
CA ALA A 146 5.22 -22.37 28.53
C ALA A 146 4.39 -21.08 28.71
N LEU A 147 3.38 -20.84 27.87
CA LEU A 147 2.35 -19.82 28.11
C LEU A 147 0.96 -20.43 28.02
N ARG A 148 0.57 -21.12 29.10
CA ARG A 148 -0.82 -21.36 29.48
C ARG A 148 -1.00 -21.08 30.96
#